data_AF-A0A7V2T3P8-F1
#
_entry.id   AF-A0A7V2T3P8-F1
#
_cell.length_a   1.000
_cell.length_b   1.000
_cell.length_c   1.000
_cell.angle_alpha   90.00
_cell.angle_beta   90.00
_cell.angle_gamma   90.00
#
_symmetry.space_group_name_H-M   'P 1'
#
loop_
_entity.id
_entity.type
_entity.pdbx_description
1 polymer ?
#
loop_
_entity_poly.entity_id
_entity_poly.type
_entity_poly.pdbx_seq_one_letter_code
_entity_poly.pdbx_strand_id
1 'polypeptide(L)'
;MSVNNFPDSLAVFKTRFHDVLAKMLIADELGAFILVLANSLQDDTVQSQLAIPLKEKFKQIKARFDKGELQAAKDDYDVFSALAALSLDNLPVWQSRKLETWKLVYNPMRALRPVRSSGEIIKTLQRPFNPSAFHFNKPFLEPEVFWQGMINEVELRVFYNKFPFAMYHLLLVPDFKQCLPQFITKKYHYFIWDFVVQYQQDLTGLGIAYNSLGAYASINQLHFQYFIEKSLLPIEDNLWSHNGGDIAYPLACHKLITPAEAWDVIQQLHQASQAYNLLYRGGCCYVVARKFQGQEALPDWMQGMAWCEICGIQTLGSREQFDGLKQDEITQVLLINRV
;
A
#
# COMPACT_ATOMS: atom_id res chain seq x y z
N MET A 1 -26.93 -8.89 15.14
CA MET A 1 -25.68 -8.42 14.49
C MET A 1 -25.92 -8.50 12.99
N SER A 2 -26.10 -7.38 12.28
CA SER A 2 -26.25 -7.45 10.83
C SER A 2 -24.97 -8.07 10.27
N VAL A 3 -25.07 -9.12 9.47
CA VAL A 3 -23.94 -9.64 8.71
C VAL A 3 -23.48 -8.50 7.82
N ASN A 4 -22.39 -7.83 8.20
CA ASN A 4 -21.87 -6.72 7.42
C ASN A 4 -21.11 -7.35 6.26
N ASN A 5 -21.79 -7.64 5.16
CA ASN A 5 -21.18 -8.25 3.98
C ASN A 5 -20.02 -7.39 3.47
N PHE A 6 -19.00 -8.03 2.88
CA PHE A 6 -17.98 -7.29 2.14
C PHE A 6 -18.66 -6.48 1.01
N PRO A 7 -18.22 -5.25 0.70
CA PRO A 7 -18.88 -4.43 -0.31
C PRO A 7 -19.00 -5.15 -1.66
N ASP A 8 -20.21 -5.17 -2.20
CA ASP A 8 -20.62 -5.88 -3.42
C ASP A 8 -20.82 -4.94 -4.60
N SER A 9 -20.41 -3.67 -4.47
CA SER A 9 -20.36 -2.70 -5.56
C SER A 9 -19.39 -1.58 -5.23
N LEU A 10 -18.87 -0.92 -6.28
CA LEU A 10 -17.95 0.21 -6.10
C LEU A 10 -18.60 1.37 -5.34
N ALA A 11 -19.91 1.61 -5.52
CA ALA A 11 -20.62 2.67 -4.80
C ALA A 11 -20.71 2.36 -3.30
N VAL A 12 -21.14 1.14 -2.94
CA VAL A 12 -21.20 0.69 -1.54
C VAL A 12 -19.81 0.70 -0.90
N PHE A 13 -18.79 0.26 -1.65
CA PHE A 13 -17.40 0.29 -1.19
C PHE A 13 -16.96 1.72 -0.86
N LYS A 14 -17.15 2.66 -1.79
CA LYS A 14 -16.75 4.06 -1.59
C LYS A 14 -17.48 4.65 -0.41
N THR A 15 -18.81 4.57 -0.36
CA THR A 15 -19.60 5.09 0.78
C THR A 15 -19.08 4.55 2.11
N ARG A 16 -18.86 3.23 2.22
CA ARG A 16 -18.29 2.63 3.43
C ARG A 16 -16.88 3.16 3.72
N PHE A 17 -16.05 3.31 2.69
CA PHE A 17 -14.68 3.83 2.82
C PHE A 17 -14.69 5.24 3.42
N HIS A 18 -15.64 6.10 3.02
CA HIS A 18 -15.79 7.42 3.60
C HIS A 18 -16.38 7.39 5.02
N ASP A 19 -17.45 6.62 5.24
CA ASP A 19 -18.16 6.57 6.51
C ASP A 19 -17.28 6.09 7.66
N VAL A 20 -16.42 5.09 7.42
CA VAL A 20 -15.52 4.59 8.46
C VAL A 20 -14.44 5.63 8.77
N LEU A 21 -13.86 6.31 7.76
CA LEU A 21 -12.92 7.42 7.99
C LEU A 21 -13.55 8.57 8.78
N ALA A 22 -14.77 8.97 8.45
CA ALA A 22 -15.48 10.01 9.18
C ALA A 22 -15.70 9.63 10.65
N LYS A 23 -16.05 8.36 10.93
CA LYS A 23 -16.20 7.84 12.30
C LYS A 23 -14.88 7.84 13.08
N MET A 24 -13.75 7.58 12.43
CA MET A 24 -12.44 7.61 13.08
C MET A 24 -12.09 9.00 13.65
N LEU A 25 -12.61 10.10 13.08
CA LEU A 25 -12.39 11.45 13.59
C LEU A 25 -13.10 11.73 14.93
N ILE A 26 -14.11 10.92 15.29
CA ILE A 26 -14.80 11.01 16.58
C ILE A 26 -13.86 10.63 17.71
N ALA A 27 -13.04 9.59 17.51
CA ALA A 27 -12.05 9.15 18.49
C ALA A 27 -11.01 10.26 18.74
N ASP A 28 -10.58 10.43 19.99
CA ASP A 28 -9.60 11.43 20.37
C ASP A 28 -8.16 10.90 20.27
N GLU A 29 -7.81 10.37 19.10
CA GLU A 29 -6.52 9.74 18.85
C GLU A 29 -5.78 10.44 17.70
N LEU A 30 -4.54 10.86 17.97
CA LEU A 30 -3.70 11.54 16.98
C LEU A 30 -3.44 10.66 15.75
N GLY A 31 -3.23 9.37 15.96
CA GLY A 31 -2.99 8.40 14.89
C GLY A 31 -4.16 8.29 13.92
N ALA A 32 -5.39 8.25 14.44
CA ALA A 32 -6.60 8.25 13.64
C ALA A 32 -6.74 9.55 12.82
N PHE A 33 -6.46 10.71 13.41
CA PHE A 33 -6.45 11.97 12.68
C PHE A 33 -5.47 11.96 11.50
N ILE A 34 -4.23 11.51 11.72
CA ILE A 34 -3.20 11.43 10.66
C ILE A 34 -3.63 10.46 9.56
N LEU A 35 -4.18 9.30 9.92
CA LEU A 35 -4.69 8.30 8.98
C LEU A 35 -5.79 8.90 8.10
N VAL A 36 -6.78 9.55 8.71
CA VAL A 36 -7.91 10.14 7.98
C VAL A 36 -7.45 11.27 7.08
N LEU A 37 -6.57 12.15 7.57
CA LEU A 37 -5.99 13.21 6.75
C LEU A 37 -5.27 12.62 5.54
N ALA A 38 -4.40 11.63 5.73
CA ALA A 38 -3.64 11.02 4.64
C ALA A 38 -4.54 10.32 3.61
N ASN A 39 -5.61 9.67 4.05
CA ASN A 39 -6.60 9.07 3.15
C ASN A 39 -7.50 10.09 2.46
N SER A 40 -7.76 11.25 3.08
CA SER A 40 -8.58 12.29 2.47
C SER A 40 -7.93 12.99 1.28
N LEU A 41 -6.60 12.95 1.18
CA LEU A 41 -5.85 13.63 0.13
C LEU A 41 -5.76 12.81 -1.17
N GLN A 42 -6.42 11.65 -1.27
CA GLN A 42 -6.35 10.81 -2.47
C GLN A 42 -7.04 11.44 -3.68
N ASP A 43 -8.20 12.07 -3.49
CA ASP A 43 -8.95 12.76 -4.54
C ASP A 43 -9.85 13.87 -3.95
N ASP A 44 -10.37 14.75 -4.81
CA ASP A 44 -11.21 15.90 -4.42
C ASP A 44 -12.52 15.49 -3.74
N THR A 45 -13.06 14.31 -4.08
CA THR A 45 -14.33 13.82 -3.52
C THR A 45 -14.15 13.46 -2.05
N VAL A 46 -13.12 12.66 -1.74
CA VAL A 46 -12.80 12.28 -0.36
C VAL A 46 -12.40 13.52 0.45
N GLN A 47 -11.57 14.40 -0.12
CA GLN A 47 -11.13 15.61 0.56
C GLN A 47 -12.30 16.50 0.94
N SER A 48 -13.20 16.80 -0.01
CA SER A 48 -14.32 17.71 0.22
C SER A 48 -15.27 17.21 1.32
N GLN A 49 -15.51 15.91 1.38
CA GLN A 49 -16.40 15.30 2.38
C GLN A 49 -15.82 15.33 3.80
N LEU A 50 -14.49 15.24 3.93
CA LEU A 50 -13.80 15.19 5.23
C LEU A 50 -13.20 16.54 5.64
N ALA A 51 -13.21 17.55 4.78
CA ALA A 51 -12.53 18.82 4.99
C ALA A 51 -12.97 19.55 6.27
N ILE A 52 -14.28 19.69 6.50
CA ILE A 52 -14.82 20.36 7.69
C ILE A 52 -14.43 19.62 8.98
N PRO A 53 -14.76 18.32 9.14
CA PRO A 53 -14.43 17.61 10.38
C PRO A 53 -12.91 17.50 10.60
N LEU A 54 -12.09 17.40 9.54
CA LEU A 54 -10.62 17.44 9.67
C LEU A 54 -10.12 18.79 10.19
N LYS A 55 -10.63 19.91 9.68
CA LYS A 55 -10.22 21.25 10.15
C LYS A 55 -10.61 21.47 11.60
N GLU A 56 -11.79 21.04 12.01
CA GLU A 56 -12.24 21.12 13.40
C GLU A 56 -11.36 20.27 14.32
N LYS A 57 -11.10 19.02 13.94
CA LYS A 57 -10.24 18.12 14.71
C LYS A 57 -8.81 18.64 14.80
N PHE A 58 -8.26 19.17 13.70
CA PHE A 58 -6.93 19.77 13.70
C PHE A 58 -6.82 20.94 14.67
N LYS A 59 -7.81 21.86 14.71
CA LYS A 59 -7.82 22.96 15.68
C LYS A 59 -7.79 22.45 17.13
N GLN A 60 -8.56 21.40 17.43
CA GLN A 60 -8.59 20.79 18.77
C GLN A 60 -7.25 20.15 19.16
N ILE A 61 -6.66 19.36 18.24
CA ILE A 61 -5.35 18.74 18.47
C ILE A 61 -4.26 19.81 18.59
N LYS A 62 -4.26 20.81 17.70
CA LYS A 62 -3.28 21.91 17.71
C LYS A 62 -3.34 22.70 19.01
N ALA A 63 -4.53 23.00 19.53
CA ALA A 63 -4.67 23.70 20.81
C ALA A 63 -4.03 22.95 21.98
N ARG A 64 -4.08 21.60 21.98
CA ARG A 64 -3.39 20.77 22.99
C ARG A 64 -1.89 20.67 22.73
N PHE A 65 -1.48 20.58 21.46
CA PHE A 65 -0.09 20.60 21.05
C PHE A 65 0.61 21.88 21.51
N ASP A 66 0.00 23.05 21.26
CA ASP A 66 0.54 24.36 21.64
C ASP A 66 0.66 24.55 23.16
N LYS A 67 -0.16 23.82 23.95
CA LYS A 67 -0.09 23.79 25.42
C LYS A 67 0.89 22.74 25.97
N GLY A 68 1.48 21.90 25.12
CA GLY A 68 2.31 20.77 25.55
C GLY A 68 1.51 19.61 26.19
N GLU A 69 0.20 19.55 25.97
CA GLU A 69 -0.72 18.56 26.56
C GLU A 69 -0.97 17.35 25.65
N LEU A 70 -0.43 17.35 24.42
CA LEU A 70 -0.65 16.29 23.45
C LEU A 70 0.17 15.04 23.79
N GLN A 71 -0.51 13.97 24.22
CA GLN A 71 0.08 12.66 24.41
C GLN A 71 -0.14 11.78 23.17
N ALA A 72 0.94 11.30 22.57
CA ALA A 72 0.89 10.41 21.42
C ALA A 72 2.16 9.56 21.33
N ALA A 73 2.12 8.50 20.51
CA ALA A 73 3.32 7.80 20.11
C ALA A 73 4.29 8.77 19.40
N LYS A 74 5.60 8.57 19.58
CA LYS A 74 6.63 9.47 19.03
C LYS A 74 6.48 9.70 17.53
N ASP A 75 6.26 8.63 16.75
CA ASP A 75 6.02 8.70 15.30
C ASP A 75 4.88 9.67 14.95
N ASP A 76 3.76 9.57 15.66
CA ASP A 76 2.57 10.38 15.38
C ASP A 76 2.75 11.83 15.85
N TYR A 77 3.45 12.02 16.96
CA TYR A 77 3.81 13.34 17.46
C TYR A 77 4.72 14.07 16.47
N ASP A 78 5.77 13.40 15.96
CA ASP A 78 6.72 13.99 15.02
C ASP A 78 6.02 14.37 13.70
N VAL A 79 5.13 13.49 13.18
CA VAL A 79 4.28 13.78 12.01
C VAL A 79 3.41 15.01 12.26
N PHE A 80 2.73 15.06 13.41
CA PHE A 80 1.85 16.18 13.72
C PHE A 80 2.61 17.48 13.93
N SER A 81 3.80 17.45 14.53
CA SER A 81 4.65 18.63 14.68
C SER A 81 5.01 19.22 13.31
N ALA A 82 5.32 18.37 12.32
CA ALA A 82 5.55 18.82 10.95
C ALA A 82 4.26 19.36 10.30
N LEU A 83 3.12 18.71 10.50
CA LEU A 83 1.82 19.21 10.03
C LEU A 83 1.42 20.54 10.67
N ALA A 84 1.71 20.75 11.95
CA ALA A 84 1.38 21.97 12.68
C ALA A 84 2.18 23.19 12.19
N ALA A 85 3.37 22.96 11.62
CA ALA A 85 4.15 23.97 10.92
C ALA A 85 3.61 24.28 9.51
N LEU A 86 2.75 23.41 8.97
CA LEU A 86 2.07 23.59 7.69
C LEU A 86 0.65 24.12 7.90
N SER A 87 0.08 24.78 6.89
CA SER A 87 -1.36 25.02 6.84
C SER A 87 -2.05 23.83 6.20
N LEU A 88 -3.03 23.22 6.87
CA LEU A 88 -3.84 22.15 6.26
C LEU A 88 -4.54 22.61 4.97
N ASP A 89 -4.91 23.89 4.89
CA ASP A 89 -5.53 24.46 3.69
C ASP A 89 -4.59 24.45 2.47
N ASN A 90 -3.28 24.28 2.70
CA ASN A 90 -2.26 24.24 1.66
C ASN A 90 -1.87 22.81 1.25
N LEU A 91 -2.48 21.77 1.83
CA LEU A 91 -2.19 20.39 1.44
C LEU A 91 -3.04 20.03 0.20
N PRO A 92 -2.42 19.89 -0.98
CA PRO A 92 -3.16 19.49 -2.16
C PRO A 92 -3.57 18.02 -2.06
N VAL A 93 -4.65 17.67 -2.75
CA VAL A 93 -4.89 16.27 -3.13
C VAL A 93 -3.72 15.75 -3.98
N TRP A 94 -3.62 14.43 -4.12
CA TRP A 94 -2.56 13.82 -4.90
C TRP A 94 -2.59 14.32 -6.33
N GLN A 95 -1.41 14.64 -6.85
CA GLN A 95 -1.23 15.07 -8.23
C GLN A 95 -0.47 13.97 -8.96
N SER A 96 -0.86 13.67 -10.18
CA SER A 96 -0.15 12.67 -10.98
C SER A 96 0.24 13.22 -12.33
N ARG A 97 1.37 12.74 -12.84
CA ARG A 97 1.77 12.96 -14.23
C ARG A 97 2.34 11.68 -14.80
N LYS A 98 2.05 11.45 -16.08
CA LYS A 98 2.69 10.37 -16.84
C LYS A 98 4.02 10.89 -17.38
N LEU A 99 5.06 10.07 -17.30
CA LEU A 99 6.21 10.17 -18.18
C LEU A 99 5.87 9.43 -19.49
N GLU A 100 6.83 8.97 -20.26
CA GLU A 100 6.52 8.16 -21.44
C GLU A 100 5.94 6.81 -21.01
N THR A 101 6.61 6.15 -20.07
CA THR A 101 6.32 4.81 -19.59
C THR A 101 5.86 4.80 -18.13
N TRP A 102 6.50 5.60 -17.28
CA TRP A 102 6.26 5.57 -15.83
C TRP A 102 5.20 6.57 -15.37
N LYS A 103 4.65 6.35 -14.16
CA LYS A 103 3.71 7.28 -13.51
C LYS A 103 4.37 7.88 -12.28
N LEU A 104 4.30 9.21 -12.15
CA LEU A 104 4.66 9.91 -10.92
C LEU A 104 3.40 10.34 -10.19
N VAL A 105 3.44 10.25 -8.86
CA VAL A 105 2.40 10.75 -7.97
C VAL A 105 3.06 11.62 -6.90
N TYR A 106 2.64 12.87 -6.79
CA TYR A 106 2.96 13.72 -5.66
C TYR A 106 1.94 13.48 -4.54
N ASN A 107 2.44 13.07 -3.38
CA ASN A 107 1.66 12.90 -2.16
C ASN A 107 2.42 13.54 -0.99
N PRO A 108 1.98 14.71 -0.48
CA PRO A 108 2.70 15.45 0.56
C PRO A 108 2.86 14.66 1.86
N MET A 109 1.96 13.72 2.16
CA MET A 109 2.04 12.90 3.37
C MET A 109 3.20 11.89 3.33
N ARG A 110 3.78 11.63 2.15
CA ARG A 110 4.95 10.73 2.02
C ARG A 110 6.22 11.33 2.60
N ALA A 111 6.37 12.65 2.57
CA ALA A 111 7.50 13.33 3.21
C ALA A 111 7.45 13.22 4.74
N LEU A 112 6.25 13.06 5.30
CA LEU A 112 6.02 13.00 6.74
C LEU A 112 6.03 11.58 7.29
N ARG A 113 5.99 10.56 6.42
CA ARG A 113 5.97 9.17 6.84
C ARG A 113 7.24 8.86 7.66
N PRO A 114 7.12 8.31 8.87
CA PRO A 114 8.27 7.89 9.66
C PRO A 114 9.15 6.91 8.87
N VAL A 115 10.47 7.11 8.94
CA VAL A 115 11.43 6.21 8.31
C VAL A 115 11.34 4.85 9.02
N ARG A 116 10.79 3.84 8.32
CA ARG A 116 10.68 2.49 8.84
C ARG A 116 11.54 1.56 7.99
N SER A 117 12.57 0.98 8.62
CA SER A 117 13.36 -0.17 8.15
C SER A 117 13.86 -0.17 6.69
N SER A 118 13.82 0.94 5.95
CA SER A 118 14.25 0.99 4.54
C SER A 118 15.74 0.66 4.37
N GLY A 119 16.54 0.91 5.41
CA GLY A 119 17.96 0.54 5.47
C GLY A 119 18.26 -0.86 6.01
N GLU A 120 17.26 -1.67 6.40
CA GLU A 120 17.55 -3.04 6.85
C GLU A 120 18.03 -3.89 5.66
N ILE A 121 19.18 -4.56 5.83
CA ILE A 121 19.69 -5.52 4.85
C ILE A 121 19.03 -6.87 5.11
N ILE A 122 18.14 -7.29 4.21
CA ILE A 122 17.47 -8.59 4.28
C ILE A 122 18.18 -9.57 3.35
N LYS A 123 18.36 -10.82 3.79
CA LYS A 123 19.02 -11.88 3.00
C LYS A 123 18.23 -13.20 2.99
N THR A 124 16.99 -13.17 3.45
CA THR A 124 16.12 -14.35 3.56
C THR A 124 14.68 -13.98 3.21
N LEU A 125 13.97 -14.90 2.59
CA LEU A 125 12.53 -14.79 2.31
C LEU A 125 11.64 -15.10 3.51
N GLN A 126 12.17 -15.72 4.56
CA GLN A 126 11.35 -16.21 5.67
C GLN A 126 11.96 -15.83 7.02
N ARG A 127 11.09 -15.34 7.91
CA ARG A 127 11.34 -15.17 9.34
C ARG A 127 10.09 -15.63 10.10
N PRO A 128 10.24 -16.19 11.31
CA PRO A 128 9.11 -16.44 12.19
C PRO A 128 8.34 -15.15 12.50
N PHE A 129 7.05 -15.26 12.78
CA PHE A 129 6.25 -14.15 13.29
C PHE A 129 6.82 -13.66 14.63
N ASN A 130 6.87 -12.35 14.82
CA ASN A 130 7.36 -11.73 16.04
C ASN A 130 6.23 -10.97 16.75
N PRO A 131 5.70 -11.48 17.89
CA PRO A 131 4.62 -10.83 18.62
C PRO A 131 5.01 -9.50 19.26
N SER A 132 6.31 -9.27 19.52
CA SER A 132 6.81 -8.02 20.09
C SER A 132 6.94 -6.90 19.05
N ALA A 133 7.11 -7.25 17.78
CA ALA A 133 7.13 -6.28 16.69
C ALA A 133 5.70 -5.80 16.33
N PHE A 134 5.62 -4.79 15.47
CA PHE A 134 4.32 -4.31 14.96
C PHE A 134 3.61 -5.42 14.18
N HIS A 135 2.32 -5.62 14.47
CA HIS A 135 1.44 -6.58 13.82
C HIS A 135 -0.02 -6.10 13.90
N PHE A 136 -0.90 -6.64 13.05
CA PHE A 136 -2.29 -6.17 12.90
C PHE A 136 -3.21 -6.56 14.05
N ASN A 137 -2.81 -7.52 14.87
CA ASN A 137 -3.57 -7.92 16.07
C ASN A 137 -3.33 -7.01 17.30
N LYS A 138 -2.64 -5.88 17.14
CA LYS A 138 -2.48 -4.93 18.25
C LYS A 138 -3.83 -4.24 18.52
N PRO A 139 -4.32 -4.18 19.78
CA PRO A 139 -5.65 -3.65 20.08
C PRO A 139 -5.89 -2.21 19.61
N PHE A 140 -4.85 -1.38 19.60
CA PHE A 140 -4.95 0.02 19.15
C PHE A 140 -5.26 0.18 17.65
N LEU A 141 -5.20 -0.90 16.86
CA LEU A 141 -5.54 -0.89 15.43
C LEU A 141 -7.03 -1.23 15.17
N GLU A 142 -7.79 -1.64 16.19
CA GLU A 142 -9.20 -1.99 16.04
C GLU A 142 -10.04 -0.83 15.44
N PRO A 143 -9.82 0.46 15.81
CA PRO A 143 -10.50 1.58 15.17
C PRO A 143 -10.17 1.75 13.68
N GLU A 144 -9.04 1.21 13.21
CA GLU A 144 -8.57 1.32 11.82
C GLU A 144 -9.14 0.21 10.90
N VAL A 145 -10.00 -0.67 11.43
CA VAL A 145 -10.62 -1.77 10.66
C VAL A 145 -11.70 -1.23 9.72
N PHE A 146 -11.50 -1.45 8.42
CA PHE A 146 -12.50 -1.21 7.39
C PHE A 146 -13.59 -2.29 7.37
N TRP A 147 -13.18 -3.55 7.50
CA TRP A 147 -14.08 -4.69 7.44
C TRP A 147 -13.46 -5.94 8.09
N GLN A 148 -14.30 -6.82 8.63
CA GLN A 148 -13.89 -8.14 9.11
C GLN A 148 -15.00 -9.16 8.86
N GLY A 149 -14.62 -10.37 8.44
CA GLY A 149 -15.53 -11.49 8.25
C GLY A 149 -14.89 -12.68 7.55
N MET A 150 -15.72 -13.65 7.16
CA MET A 150 -15.29 -14.84 6.43
C MET A 150 -15.48 -14.63 4.92
N ILE A 151 -14.46 -14.96 4.12
CA ILE A 151 -14.55 -15.07 2.65
C ILE A 151 -13.85 -16.36 2.25
N ASN A 152 -14.53 -17.25 1.52
CA ASN A 152 -13.97 -18.51 1.03
C ASN A 152 -13.14 -19.27 2.10
N GLU A 153 -13.75 -19.46 3.28
CA GLU A 153 -13.16 -20.15 4.44
C GLU A 153 -11.92 -19.49 5.08
N VAL A 154 -11.58 -18.26 4.68
CA VAL A 154 -10.51 -17.45 5.29
C VAL A 154 -11.12 -16.37 6.17
N GLU A 155 -10.66 -16.29 7.43
CA GLU A 155 -11.06 -15.23 8.35
C GLU A 155 -10.26 -13.96 8.03
N LEU A 156 -10.86 -13.04 7.30
CA LEU A 156 -10.18 -11.86 6.80
C LEU A 156 -10.49 -10.64 7.67
N ARG A 157 -9.43 -9.89 8.00
CA ARG A 157 -9.54 -8.53 8.56
C ARG A 157 -8.89 -7.55 7.61
N VAL A 158 -9.57 -6.44 7.35
CA VAL A 158 -9.17 -5.40 6.39
C VAL A 158 -8.98 -4.09 7.12
N PHE A 159 -7.82 -3.48 6.95
CA PHE A 159 -7.44 -2.22 7.61
C PHE A 159 -7.26 -1.11 6.58
N TYR A 160 -7.41 0.14 7.02
CA TYR A 160 -6.87 1.26 6.27
C TYR A 160 -5.35 1.25 6.31
N ASN A 161 -4.72 1.67 5.21
CA ASN A 161 -3.32 2.04 5.29
C ASN A 161 -3.19 3.47 5.84
N LYS A 162 -2.39 3.65 6.90
CA LYS A 162 -2.15 4.97 7.53
C LYS A 162 -1.47 5.97 6.60
N PHE A 163 -0.58 5.51 5.73
CA PHE A 163 0.13 6.34 4.74
C PHE A 163 -0.11 5.76 3.34
N PRO A 164 -1.33 5.94 2.79
CA PRO A 164 -1.70 5.37 1.52
C PRO A 164 -0.83 5.96 0.40
N PHE A 165 -0.59 5.14 -0.63
CA PHE A 165 0.16 5.51 -1.84
C PHE A 165 -0.48 4.93 -3.11
N ALA A 166 -1.63 4.27 -2.94
CA ALA A 166 -2.49 3.78 -4.01
C ALA A 166 -3.93 4.24 -3.71
N MET A 167 -4.77 4.31 -4.74
CA MET A 167 -6.17 4.73 -4.57
C MET A 167 -6.94 3.67 -3.78
N TYR A 168 -7.70 4.11 -2.79
CA TYR A 168 -8.44 3.30 -1.83
C TYR A 168 -7.58 2.23 -1.16
N HIS A 169 -6.37 2.61 -0.74
CA HIS A 169 -5.38 1.68 -0.22
C HIS A 169 -5.78 1.06 1.13
N LEU A 170 -6.08 -0.24 1.10
CA LEU A 170 -6.39 -1.06 2.26
C LEU A 170 -5.36 -2.19 2.44
N LEU A 171 -5.35 -2.81 3.61
CA LEU A 171 -4.47 -3.92 3.97
C LEU A 171 -5.31 -5.15 4.30
N LEU A 172 -5.14 -6.23 3.55
CA LEU A 172 -5.85 -7.51 3.76
C LEU A 172 -4.99 -8.43 4.60
N VAL A 173 -5.51 -8.88 5.74
CA VAL A 173 -4.82 -9.76 6.69
C VAL A 173 -5.61 -11.06 6.80
N PRO A 174 -5.28 -12.10 6.01
CA PRO A 174 -6.00 -13.35 6.03
C PRO A 174 -5.66 -14.16 7.28
N ASP A 175 -6.64 -14.90 7.79
CA ASP A 175 -6.56 -15.69 9.00
C ASP A 175 -5.85 -14.93 10.13
N PHE A 176 -6.23 -13.66 10.35
CA PHE A 176 -5.43 -12.71 11.13
C PHE A 176 -5.07 -13.20 12.54
N LYS A 177 -5.94 -14.00 13.17
CA LYS A 177 -5.72 -14.61 14.49
C LYS A 177 -4.58 -15.64 14.52
N GLN A 178 -4.24 -16.23 13.37
CA GLN A 178 -3.15 -17.22 13.27
C GLN A 178 -1.76 -16.59 13.30
N CYS A 179 -1.64 -15.25 13.25
CA CYS A 179 -0.36 -14.56 13.33
C CYS A 179 0.69 -15.10 12.32
N LEU A 180 0.26 -15.32 11.08
CA LEU A 180 1.11 -15.90 10.05
C LEU A 180 2.28 -14.97 9.75
N PRO A 181 3.52 -15.48 9.59
CA PRO A 181 4.64 -14.66 9.16
C PRO A 181 4.41 -14.10 7.75
N GLN A 182 5.13 -13.03 7.38
CA GLN A 182 5.10 -12.44 6.03
C GLN A 182 5.75 -13.38 4.99
N PHE A 183 5.08 -14.49 4.69
CA PHE A 183 5.47 -15.52 3.75
C PHE A 183 4.20 -16.15 3.18
N ILE A 184 3.98 -16.01 1.87
CA ILE A 184 2.77 -16.51 1.22
C ILE A 184 2.85 -18.03 1.01
N THR A 185 1.75 -18.73 1.23
CA THR A 185 1.60 -20.16 0.92
C THR A 185 0.65 -20.36 -0.26
N LYS A 186 0.60 -21.58 -0.81
CA LYS A 186 -0.32 -21.92 -1.91
C LYS A 186 -1.77 -21.56 -1.57
N LYS A 187 -2.20 -21.86 -0.33
CA LYS A 187 -3.53 -21.51 0.18
C LYS A 187 -3.83 -20.01 -0.02
N TYR A 188 -2.94 -19.14 0.45
CA TYR A 188 -3.19 -17.69 0.40
C TYR A 188 -2.99 -17.10 -1.00
N HIS A 189 -2.13 -17.70 -1.84
CA HIS A 189 -2.04 -17.34 -3.25
C HIS A 189 -3.38 -17.56 -3.97
N TYR A 190 -3.95 -18.76 -3.84
CA TYR A 190 -5.24 -19.10 -4.45
C TYR A 190 -6.38 -18.27 -3.86
N PHE A 191 -6.41 -18.07 -2.53
CA PHE A 191 -7.40 -17.20 -1.91
C PHE A 191 -7.40 -15.79 -2.50
N ILE A 192 -6.23 -15.17 -2.68
CA ILE A 192 -6.15 -13.80 -3.24
C ILE A 192 -6.51 -13.79 -4.73
N TRP A 193 -6.10 -14.80 -5.48
CA TRP A 193 -6.52 -14.96 -6.87
C TRP A 193 -8.05 -15.01 -6.97
N ASP A 194 -8.68 -15.91 -6.22
CA ASP A 194 -10.13 -16.10 -6.21
C ASP A 194 -10.85 -14.84 -5.72
N PHE A 195 -10.31 -14.15 -4.72
CA PHE A 195 -10.84 -12.87 -4.25
C PHE A 195 -10.89 -11.84 -5.39
N VAL A 196 -9.78 -11.65 -6.12
CA VAL A 196 -9.76 -10.69 -7.25
C VAL A 196 -10.75 -11.13 -8.33
N VAL A 197 -10.78 -12.42 -8.67
CA VAL A 197 -11.70 -12.96 -9.68
C VAL A 197 -13.16 -12.73 -9.30
N GLN A 198 -13.50 -12.96 -8.03
CA GLN A 198 -14.84 -12.82 -7.49
C GLN A 198 -15.32 -11.36 -7.49
N TYR A 199 -14.47 -10.41 -7.10
CA TYR A 199 -14.89 -9.02 -6.86
C TYR A 199 -14.57 -8.03 -8.00
N GLN A 200 -13.75 -8.38 -8.99
CA GLN A 200 -13.32 -7.46 -10.06
C GLN A 200 -14.47 -6.86 -10.89
N GLN A 201 -15.59 -7.58 -11.05
CA GLN A 201 -16.73 -7.11 -11.84
C GLN A 201 -17.44 -5.95 -11.12
N ASP A 202 -17.71 -6.14 -9.83
CA ASP A 202 -18.41 -5.17 -8.99
C ASP A 202 -17.51 -4.04 -8.51
N LEU A 203 -16.22 -4.33 -8.33
CA LEU A 203 -15.17 -3.42 -7.89
C LEU A 203 -14.20 -3.17 -9.05
N THR A 204 -14.71 -2.60 -10.14
CA THR A 204 -13.91 -2.33 -11.34
C THR A 204 -12.63 -1.56 -11.00
N GLY A 205 -11.48 -2.12 -11.42
CA GLY A 205 -10.15 -1.58 -11.10
C GLY A 205 -9.52 -2.19 -9.84
N LEU A 206 -10.17 -3.14 -9.19
CA LEU A 206 -9.60 -3.90 -8.07
C LEU A 206 -8.24 -4.48 -8.44
N GLY A 207 -7.25 -4.25 -7.58
CA GLY A 207 -5.99 -4.96 -7.59
C GLY A 207 -5.56 -5.30 -6.19
N ILE A 208 -4.81 -6.40 -6.07
CA ILE A 208 -4.15 -6.79 -4.83
C ILE A 208 -2.67 -6.99 -5.13
N ALA A 209 -1.81 -6.49 -4.27
CA ALA A 209 -0.38 -6.69 -4.38
C ALA A 209 0.21 -7.31 -3.11
N TYR A 210 1.38 -7.93 -3.26
CA TYR A 210 2.12 -8.56 -2.18
C TYR A 210 3.60 -8.20 -2.26
N ASN A 211 4.19 -7.94 -1.10
CA ASN A 211 5.63 -7.80 -0.93
C ASN A 211 6.12 -9.01 -0.15
N SER A 212 7.01 -9.82 -0.71
CA SER A 212 7.71 -10.84 0.08
C SER A 212 8.63 -10.19 1.12
N LEU A 213 9.05 -10.94 2.14
CA LEU A 213 10.10 -10.47 3.04
C LEU A 213 11.37 -10.19 2.23
N GLY A 214 11.96 -9.00 2.44
CA GLY A 214 13.09 -8.54 1.63
C GLY A 214 12.70 -7.85 0.34
N ALA A 215 11.41 -7.77 0.02
CA ALA A 215 10.88 -6.96 -1.07
C ALA A 215 10.16 -5.69 -0.57
N TYR A 216 10.73 -5.02 0.44
CA TYR A 216 10.13 -3.89 1.19
C TYR A 216 8.78 -4.20 1.86
N ALA A 217 8.58 -5.44 2.30
CA ALA A 217 7.55 -5.72 3.31
C ALA A 217 7.99 -5.18 4.68
N SER A 218 7.26 -4.20 5.22
CA SER A 218 7.63 -3.52 6.47
C SER A 218 6.99 -4.10 7.74
N ILE A 219 6.11 -5.09 7.59
CA ILE A 219 5.35 -5.70 8.70
C ILE A 219 5.58 -7.20 8.68
N ASN A 220 5.75 -7.79 9.87
CA ASN A 220 6.14 -9.20 9.99
C ASN A 220 4.98 -10.20 9.90
N GLN A 221 3.73 -9.71 9.85
CA GLN A 221 2.51 -10.51 9.70
C GLN A 221 2.06 -10.54 8.25
N LEU A 222 1.63 -11.70 7.74
CA LEU A 222 1.10 -11.89 6.39
C LEU A 222 0.01 -10.88 6.08
N HIS A 223 0.25 -10.06 5.07
CA HIS A 223 -0.74 -9.10 4.57
C HIS A 223 -0.54 -8.81 3.08
N PHE A 224 -1.61 -8.31 2.49
CA PHE A 224 -1.71 -7.91 1.08
C PHE A 224 -2.16 -6.45 0.98
N GLN A 225 -1.79 -5.80 -0.12
CA GLN A 225 -2.03 -4.39 -0.39
C GLN A 225 -3.19 -4.30 -1.39
N TYR A 226 -4.35 -3.82 -0.96
CA TYR A 226 -5.54 -3.68 -1.78
C TYR A 226 -5.64 -2.27 -2.32
N PHE A 227 -6.06 -2.12 -3.57
CA PHE A 227 -6.32 -0.82 -4.18
C PHE A 227 -7.40 -0.92 -5.25
N ILE A 228 -7.96 0.23 -5.65
CA ILE A 228 -8.86 0.34 -6.80
C ILE A 228 -8.28 1.38 -7.76
N GLU A 229 -7.76 0.92 -8.89
CA GLU A 229 -7.23 1.73 -9.97
C GLU A 229 -7.77 1.19 -11.31
N LYS A 230 -8.62 2.00 -11.94
CA LYS A 230 -9.28 1.64 -13.20
C LYS A 230 -8.35 1.80 -14.39
N SER A 231 -7.40 2.75 -14.31
CA SER A 231 -6.40 2.91 -15.35
C SER A 231 -5.39 1.75 -15.30
N LEU A 232 -4.78 1.47 -16.44
CA LEU A 232 -3.67 0.51 -16.49
C LEU A 232 -2.49 1.04 -15.70
N LEU A 233 -1.89 0.19 -14.88
CA LEU A 233 -0.60 0.46 -14.28
C LEU A 233 0.49 0.36 -15.36
N PRO A 234 1.63 1.06 -15.21
CA PRO A 234 2.73 0.97 -16.18
C PRO A 234 3.21 -0.45 -16.49
N ILE A 235 3.25 -1.35 -15.50
CA ILE A 235 3.57 -2.77 -15.73
C ILE A 235 2.55 -3.51 -16.62
N GLU A 236 1.33 -2.99 -16.75
CA GLU A 236 0.26 -3.56 -17.58
C GLU A 236 0.29 -3.04 -19.03
N ASP A 237 1.20 -2.12 -19.36
CA ASP A 237 1.31 -1.52 -20.70
C ASP A 237 1.68 -2.57 -21.76
N ASN A 238 1.05 -2.48 -22.93
CA ASN A 238 1.18 -3.47 -24.00
C ASN A 238 2.55 -3.44 -24.70
N LEU A 239 3.35 -2.38 -24.49
CA LEU A 239 4.71 -2.29 -25.01
C LEU A 239 5.63 -3.37 -24.43
N TRP A 240 5.30 -3.90 -23.25
CA TRP A 240 6.15 -4.85 -22.55
C TRP A 240 6.05 -6.26 -23.11
N SER A 241 7.18 -6.98 -23.12
CA SER A 241 7.28 -8.34 -23.63
C SER A 241 6.38 -9.34 -22.89
N HIS A 242 6.20 -9.18 -21.58
CA HIS A 242 5.28 -10.01 -20.79
C HIS A 242 3.79 -9.70 -21.08
N ASN A 243 3.51 -8.62 -21.81
CA ASN A 243 2.19 -8.26 -22.34
C ASN A 243 2.08 -8.46 -23.85
N GLY A 244 3.08 -9.07 -24.50
CA GLY A 244 3.10 -9.31 -25.95
C GLY A 244 3.71 -8.20 -26.81
N GLY A 245 4.30 -7.18 -26.19
CA GLY A 245 5.08 -6.16 -26.91
C GLY A 245 6.55 -6.56 -27.12
N ASP A 246 7.34 -5.61 -27.61
CA ASP A 246 8.74 -5.86 -28.03
C ASP A 246 9.79 -5.40 -27.00
N ILE A 247 9.37 -4.71 -25.95
CA ILE A 247 10.28 -4.09 -24.98
C ILE A 247 10.34 -4.95 -23.71
N ALA A 248 11.54 -5.35 -23.29
CA ALA A 248 11.70 -6.06 -22.03
C ALA A 248 11.41 -5.14 -20.82
N TYR A 249 10.65 -5.64 -19.84
CA TYR A 249 10.52 -4.93 -18.56
C TYR A 249 11.88 -4.84 -17.86
N PRO A 250 12.21 -3.72 -17.17
CA PRO A 250 13.50 -3.56 -16.50
C PRO A 250 13.81 -4.64 -15.44
N LEU A 251 12.78 -5.13 -14.76
CA LEU A 251 12.87 -6.24 -13.80
C LEU A 251 12.44 -7.56 -14.45
N ALA A 252 12.85 -8.68 -13.85
CA ALA A 252 12.40 -10.01 -14.25
C ALA A 252 10.90 -10.17 -13.91
N CYS A 253 10.04 -9.95 -14.89
CA CYS A 253 8.59 -9.97 -14.76
C CYS A 253 7.96 -11.09 -15.59
N HIS A 254 7.07 -11.85 -14.96
CA HIS A 254 6.20 -12.82 -15.61
C HIS A 254 4.75 -12.39 -15.41
N LYS A 255 3.94 -12.43 -16.46
CA LYS A 255 2.47 -12.34 -16.38
C LYS A 255 1.88 -13.73 -16.57
N LEU A 256 1.22 -14.25 -15.54
CA LEU A 256 0.64 -15.58 -15.53
C LEU A 256 -0.88 -15.47 -15.51
N ILE A 257 -1.56 -16.25 -16.33
CA ILE A 257 -3.02 -16.19 -16.52
C ILE A 257 -3.77 -17.30 -15.77
N THR A 258 -3.04 -18.21 -15.12
CA THR A 258 -3.62 -19.20 -14.21
C THR A 258 -2.94 -19.15 -12.83
N PRO A 259 -3.68 -19.48 -11.74
CA PRO A 259 -3.09 -19.54 -10.40
C PRO A 259 -2.09 -20.69 -10.25
N ALA A 260 -2.20 -21.75 -11.05
CA ALA A 260 -1.24 -22.84 -11.02
C ALA A 260 0.13 -22.41 -11.54
N GLU A 261 0.18 -21.78 -12.72
CA GLU A 261 1.43 -21.27 -13.31
C GLU A 261 2.06 -20.19 -12.43
N ALA A 262 1.25 -19.27 -11.88
CA ALA A 262 1.73 -18.26 -10.94
C ALA A 262 2.35 -18.90 -9.69
N TRP A 263 1.70 -19.91 -9.13
CA TRP A 263 2.23 -20.64 -7.97
C TRP A 263 3.53 -21.38 -8.28
N ASP A 264 3.66 -22.01 -9.45
CA ASP A 264 4.88 -22.71 -9.84
C ASP A 264 6.08 -21.76 -9.89
N VAL A 265 5.91 -20.56 -10.45
CA VAL A 265 6.95 -19.50 -10.44
C VAL A 265 7.25 -19.04 -9.01
N ILE A 266 6.22 -18.80 -8.18
CA ILE A 266 6.40 -18.41 -6.77
C ILE A 266 7.17 -19.48 -6.01
N GLN A 267 6.87 -20.76 -6.23
CA GLN A 267 7.54 -21.88 -5.57
C GLN A 267 9.02 -21.98 -5.98
N GLN A 268 9.34 -21.73 -7.25
CA GLN A 268 10.74 -21.65 -7.71
C GLN A 268 11.49 -20.51 -7.01
N LEU A 269 10.85 -19.34 -6.85
CA LEU A 269 11.42 -18.21 -6.10
C LEU A 269 11.62 -18.55 -4.62
N HIS A 270 10.72 -19.32 -4.01
CA HIS A 270 10.89 -19.81 -2.63
C HIS A 270 12.10 -20.74 -2.52
N GLN A 271 12.24 -21.70 -3.44
CA GLN A 271 13.36 -22.64 -3.47
C GLN A 271 14.71 -21.94 -3.68
N ALA A 272 14.73 -20.90 -4.52
CA ALA A 272 15.91 -20.08 -4.76
C ALA A 272 16.16 -19.03 -3.66
N SER A 273 15.28 -18.91 -2.67
CA SER A 273 15.27 -17.82 -1.68
C SER A 273 15.40 -16.44 -2.35
N GLN A 274 14.62 -16.16 -3.39
CA GLN A 274 14.67 -14.94 -4.17
C GLN A 274 13.57 -13.96 -3.76
N ALA A 275 13.90 -12.70 -3.44
CA ALA A 275 12.89 -11.67 -3.18
C ALA A 275 12.02 -11.37 -4.41
N TYR A 276 10.72 -11.15 -4.18
CA TYR A 276 9.74 -10.86 -5.22
C TYR A 276 8.56 -10.02 -4.73
N ASN A 277 7.88 -9.41 -5.70
CA ASN A 277 6.58 -8.77 -5.53
C ASN A 277 5.54 -9.47 -6.40
N LEU A 278 4.28 -9.42 -5.98
CA LEU A 278 3.15 -9.91 -6.76
C LEU A 278 2.16 -8.77 -7.00
N LEU A 279 1.52 -8.79 -8.16
CA LEU A 279 0.38 -7.95 -8.49
C LEU A 279 -0.71 -8.82 -9.12
N TYR A 280 -1.82 -9.00 -8.42
CA TYR A 280 -3.02 -9.66 -8.89
C TYR A 280 -3.95 -8.64 -9.51
N ARG A 281 -4.32 -8.90 -10.76
CA ARG A 281 -5.27 -8.12 -11.56
C ARG A 281 -6.29 -9.07 -12.15
N GLY A 282 -7.37 -8.51 -12.70
CA GLY A 282 -8.44 -9.31 -13.29
C GLY A 282 -7.94 -10.33 -14.31
N GLY A 283 -7.93 -11.61 -13.93
CA GLY A 283 -7.49 -12.71 -14.79
C GLY A 283 -5.97 -12.92 -14.93
N CYS A 284 -5.12 -12.23 -14.15
CA CYS A 284 -3.68 -12.51 -14.16
C CYS A 284 -2.96 -12.14 -12.85
N CYS A 285 -1.77 -12.71 -12.68
CA CYS A 285 -0.82 -12.33 -11.64
C CYS A 285 0.52 -11.98 -12.30
N TYR A 286 1.02 -10.78 -12.02
CA TYR A 286 2.40 -10.41 -12.33
C TYR A 286 3.29 -10.86 -11.17
N VAL A 287 4.28 -11.69 -11.47
CA VAL A 287 5.31 -12.13 -10.55
C VAL A 287 6.60 -11.44 -10.94
N VAL A 288 7.15 -10.61 -10.04
CA VAL A 288 8.34 -9.79 -10.32
C VAL A 288 9.45 -10.17 -9.36
N ALA A 289 10.47 -10.85 -9.87
CA ALA A 289 11.68 -11.19 -9.13
C ALA A 289 12.64 -10.00 -9.11
N ARG A 290 13.29 -9.80 -7.96
CA ARG A 290 14.15 -8.63 -7.72
C ARG A 290 15.16 -8.91 -6.62
N LYS A 291 16.26 -8.16 -6.61
CA LYS A 291 17.25 -8.19 -5.52
C LYS A 291 16.59 -7.88 -4.18
N PHE A 292 17.16 -8.46 -3.13
CA PHE A 292 16.76 -8.15 -1.76
C PHE A 292 16.97 -6.68 -1.44
N GLN A 293 16.07 -6.14 -0.62
CA GLN A 293 16.21 -4.85 0.01
C GLN A 293 17.57 -4.74 0.72
N GLY A 294 18.25 -3.62 0.48
CA GLY A 294 19.57 -3.31 1.05
C GLY A 294 20.74 -3.90 0.28
N GLN A 295 20.53 -4.62 -0.83
CA GLN A 295 21.62 -5.02 -1.73
C GLN A 295 22.09 -3.89 -2.64
N GLU A 296 21.19 -3.00 -3.03
CA GLU A 296 21.49 -1.82 -3.84
C GLU A 296 21.14 -0.56 -3.05
N ALA A 297 21.96 0.48 -3.22
CA ALA A 297 21.62 1.80 -2.71
C ALA A 297 20.44 2.37 -3.53
N LEU A 298 19.45 2.91 -2.83
CA LEU A 298 18.37 3.66 -3.47
C LEU A 298 18.77 5.13 -3.59
N PRO A 299 18.30 5.83 -4.64
CA PRO A 299 18.49 7.28 -4.72
C PRO A 299 17.69 8.00 -3.64
N ASP A 300 18.11 9.21 -3.29
CA ASP A 300 17.53 10.00 -2.18
C ASP A 300 16.04 10.31 -2.36
N TRP A 301 15.53 10.31 -3.60
CA TRP A 301 14.12 10.52 -3.89
C TRP A 301 13.25 9.28 -3.63
N MET A 302 13.84 8.10 -3.41
CA MET A 302 13.14 6.83 -3.21
C MET A 302 13.37 6.29 -1.80
N GLN A 303 12.30 6.24 -1.00
CA GLN A 303 12.35 5.66 0.37
C GLN A 303 12.32 4.12 0.40
N GLY A 304 11.93 3.48 -0.69
CA GLY A 304 11.78 2.04 -0.81
C GLY A 304 11.19 1.67 -2.17
N MET A 305 11.36 0.42 -2.58
CA MET A 305 10.94 -0.08 -3.89
C MET A 305 9.99 -1.27 -3.75
N ALA A 306 8.82 -1.02 -3.15
CA ALA A 306 7.80 -2.05 -2.91
C ALA A 306 7.01 -2.34 -4.21
N TRP A 307 5.88 -3.03 -4.11
CA TRP A 307 5.06 -3.38 -5.28
C TRP A 307 4.68 -2.18 -6.15
N CYS A 308 4.46 -0.99 -5.58
CA CYS A 308 3.99 0.16 -6.34
C CYS A 308 5.10 0.69 -7.26
N GLU A 309 6.30 0.85 -6.69
CA GLU A 309 7.46 1.34 -7.41
C GLU A 309 7.93 0.35 -8.49
N ILE A 310 7.94 -0.96 -8.19
CA ILE A 310 8.29 -1.99 -9.18
C ILE A 310 7.21 -2.20 -10.25
N CYS A 311 5.98 -1.70 -10.03
CA CYS A 311 4.95 -1.63 -11.07
C CYS A 311 5.02 -0.34 -11.89
N GLY A 312 6.04 0.50 -11.67
CA GLY A 312 6.32 1.71 -12.43
C GLY A 312 5.65 2.99 -11.91
N ILE A 313 5.13 2.98 -10.68
CA ILE A 313 4.51 4.16 -10.06
C ILE A 313 5.41 4.69 -8.94
N GLN A 314 5.93 5.90 -9.08
CA GLN A 314 6.77 6.52 -8.05
C GLN A 314 5.96 7.55 -7.26
N THR A 315 5.76 7.30 -5.96
CA THR A 315 5.06 8.23 -5.08
C THR A 315 6.05 9.10 -4.31
N LEU A 316 6.08 10.38 -4.63
CA LEU A 316 7.07 11.36 -4.20
C LEU A 316 6.48 12.30 -3.13
N GLY A 317 7.27 12.59 -2.11
CA GLY A 317 6.91 13.53 -1.04
C GLY A 317 7.35 14.96 -1.30
N SER A 318 8.27 15.20 -2.24
CA SER A 318 8.76 16.53 -2.62
C SER A 318 8.17 16.98 -3.94
N ARG A 319 7.70 18.23 -3.98
CA ARG A 319 7.21 18.86 -5.21
C ARG A 319 8.33 19.04 -6.23
N GLU A 320 9.51 19.42 -5.78
CA GLU A 320 10.70 19.58 -6.62
C GLU A 320 11.06 18.25 -7.31
N GLN A 321 11.06 17.15 -6.56
CA GLN A 321 11.31 15.81 -7.12
C GLN A 321 10.19 15.41 -8.09
N PHE A 322 8.93 15.68 -7.76
CA PHE A 322 7.81 15.39 -8.65
C PHE A 322 7.91 16.12 -9.99
N ASP A 323 8.33 17.39 -9.99
CA ASP A 323 8.47 18.18 -11.21
C ASP A 323 9.74 17.81 -12.00
N GLY A 324 10.83 17.44 -11.30
CA GLY A 324 12.15 17.23 -11.90
C GLY A 324 12.50 15.80 -12.33
N LEU A 325 11.92 14.76 -11.69
CA LEU A 325 12.33 13.37 -11.90
C LEU A 325 12.07 12.90 -13.35
N LYS A 326 13.08 12.26 -13.94
CA LYS A 326 13.07 11.80 -15.33
C LYS A 326 12.88 10.30 -15.44
N GLN A 327 12.46 9.87 -16.63
CA GLN A 327 12.18 8.46 -16.92
C GLN A 327 13.42 7.57 -16.75
N ASP A 328 14.56 8.00 -17.28
CA ASP A 328 15.80 7.20 -17.25
C ASP A 328 16.28 6.93 -15.82
N GLU A 329 16.06 7.86 -14.89
CA GLU A 329 16.40 7.68 -13.48
C GLU A 329 15.59 6.54 -12.85
N ILE A 330 14.30 6.43 -13.18
CA ILE A 330 13.42 5.37 -12.70
C ILE A 330 13.82 4.04 -13.34
N THR A 331 14.03 4.03 -14.66
CA THR A 331 14.44 2.83 -15.40
C THR A 331 15.75 2.28 -14.86
N GLN A 332 16.74 3.14 -14.59
CA GLN A 332 18.04 2.73 -14.07
C GLN A 332 17.91 2.10 -12.67
N VAL A 333 17.08 2.66 -11.79
CA VAL A 333 16.85 2.09 -10.45
C VAL A 333 16.21 0.70 -10.53
N LEU A 334 15.25 0.51 -11.45
CA LEU A 334 14.64 -0.80 -11.68
C LEU A 334 15.67 -1.79 -12.24
N LEU A 335 16.52 -1.38 -13.19
CA LEU A 335 17.57 -2.22 -13.78
C LEU A 335 18.60 -2.70 -12.75
N ILE A 336 19.10 -1.82 -11.88
CA ILE A 336 20.10 -2.22 -10.87
C ILE A 336 19.52 -3.23 -9.86
N ASN A 337 18.20 -3.22 -9.64
CA ASN A 337 17.51 -4.14 -8.76
C ASN A 337 17.08 -5.46 -9.43
N ARG A 338 17.38 -5.65 -10.71
CA ARG A 338 17.17 -6.91 -11.42
C ARG A 338 18.09 -8.01 -10.88
N VAL A 339 17.58 -9.24 -10.84
CA VAL A 339 18.31 -10.46 -10.41
C VAL A 339 19.13 -11.07 -11.53
#